data_AF-A0ABD3ESA8-F1
#
_entry.id   AF-A0ABD3ESA8-F1
#
_cell.length_a   1.000
_cell.length_b   1.000
_cell.length_c   1.000
_cell.angle_alpha   90.00
_cell.angle_beta   90.00
_cell.angle_gamma   90.00
#
_symmetry.space_group_name_H-M   'P 1'
#
loop_
_entity.id
_entity.type
_entity.pdbx_description
1 polymer ?
#
loop_
_entity_poly.entity_id
_entity_poly.type
_entity_poly.pdbx_seq_one_letter_code
_entity_poly.pdbx_strand_id
1 'polypeptide(L)'
;MFSTNSKADMQLKQIVRRYVEEDHEIIVFVSRVSPIEIKNKAIAGLTYHLRGYVVNKRSPVSAPGHDLSLLQFCSRISIDKESGVSYDPNHVRALTRFLIGNTVGNIRCYQERIENSLVDKTLQLQLV
;
A
#
# COMPACT_ATOMS: atom_id res chain seq x y z
N MET A 1 13.07 8.04 -8.21
CA MET A 1 12.45 8.65 -7.02
C MET A 1 11.50 9.74 -7.51
N PHE A 2 10.19 9.50 -7.56
CA PHE A 2 9.24 10.56 -7.92
C PHE A 2 9.09 11.47 -6.70
N SER A 3 9.89 12.53 -6.65
CA SER A 3 9.74 13.61 -5.68
C SER A 3 8.46 14.38 -5.99
N THR A 4 7.32 13.88 -5.52
CA THR A 4 6.14 14.72 -5.35
C THR A 4 6.30 15.41 -4.00
N ASN A 5 6.79 16.65 -4.01
CA ASN A 5 6.87 17.56 -2.85
C ASN A 5 5.47 17.96 -2.30
N SER A 6 4.46 17.10 -2.49
CA SER A 6 3.10 17.28 -2.03
C SER A 6 2.98 16.76 -0.61
N LYS A 7 2.82 17.69 0.34
CA LYS A 7 2.49 17.39 1.72
C LYS A 7 1.00 17.09 1.85
N ALA A 8 0.67 16.15 2.71
CA ALA A 8 -0.68 15.88 3.12
C ALA A 8 -0.70 15.57 4.62
N ASP A 9 -1.71 16.10 5.31
CA ASP A 9 -2.06 15.73 6.66
C ASP A 9 -3.36 14.91 6.63
N MET A 10 -3.37 13.78 7.32
CA MET A 10 -4.40 12.75 7.18
C MET A 10 -4.58 12.00 8.49
N GLN A 11 -5.83 11.73 8.87
CA GLN A 11 -6.16 10.81 9.95
C GLN A 11 -6.42 9.42 9.39
N LEU A 12 -5.65 8.44 9.83
CA LEU A 12 -5.73 7.05 9.41
C LEU A 12 -6.17 6.16 10.58
N LYS A 13 -7.16 5.30 10.34
CA LYS A 13 -7.40 4.11 11.15
C LYS A 13 -7.20 2.89 10.28
N GLN A 14 -6.34 1.98 10.70
CA GLN A 14 -6.01 0.76 9.96
C GLN A 14 -6.17 -0.46 10.84
N ILE A 15 -6.67 -1.54 10.23
CA ILE A 15 -6.68 -2.88 10.79
C ILE A 15 -5.89 -3.78 9.83
N VAL A 16 -5.01 -4.59 10.38
CA VAL A 16 -4.21 -5.58 9.65
C VAL A 16 -4.48 -6.95 10.26
N ARG A 17 -4.65 -7.97 9.42
CA ARG A 17 -4.83 -9.35 9.86
C ARG A 17 -4.05 -10.30 8.96
N ARG A 18 -3.40 -11.27 9.58
CA ARG A 18 -2.65 -12.34 8.93
C ARG A 18 -3.47 -13.64 8.95
N TYR A 19 -3.47 -14.35 7.83
CA TYR A 19 -4.03 -15.68 7.65
C TYR A 19 -2.94 -16.58 7.10
N VAL A 20 -2.77 -17.75 7.69
CA VAL A 20 -1.74 -18.73 7.31
C VAL A 20 -2.48 -19.97 6.86
N GLU A 21 -2.34 -20.31 5.59
CA GLU A 21 -2.87 -21.52 4.96
C GLU A 21 -1.69 -22.46 4.63
N GLU A 22 -1.98 -23.68 4.20
CA GLU A 22 -0.95 -24.69 3.90
C GLU A 22 0.04 -24.23 2.82
N ASP A 23 -0.47 -23.69 1.71
CA ASP A 23 0.34 -23.32 0.55
C ASP A 23 0.68 -21.83 0.45
N HIS A 24 0.06 -21.00 1.29
CA HIS A 24 0.18 -19.55 1.18
C HIS A 24 -0.17 -18.81 2.46
N GLU A 25 0.34 -17.60 2.56
CA GLU A 25 0.02 -16.65 3.61
C GLU A 25 -0.65 -15.43 3.00
N ILE A 26 -1.71 -14.94 3.66
CA ILE A 26 -2.41 -13.73 3.26
C ILE A 26 -2.37 -12.72 4.40
N ILE A 27 -1.92 -11.50 4.10
CA ILE A 27 -2.05 -10.35 4.99
C ILE A 27 -3.10 -9.43 4.39
N VAL A 28 -4.23 -9.24 5.08
CA VAL A 28 -5.30 -8.32 4.69
C VAL A 28 -5.16 -7.03 5.49
N PHE A 29 -5.27 -5.89 4.82
CA PHE A 29 -5.31 -4.58 5.45
C PHE A 29 -6.53 -3.78 4.99
N VAL A 30 -7.20 -3.16 5.96
CA VAL A 30 -8.36 -2.29 5.73
C VAL A 30 -8.10 -0.99 6.47
N SER A 31 -8.15 0.11 5.73
CA SER A 31 -7.91 1.44 6.24
C SER A 31 -9.09 2.35 5.94
N ARG A 32 -9.46 3.19 6.90
CA ARG A 32 -10.30 4.37 6.72
C ARG A 32 -9.43 5.60 6.92
N VAL A 33 -9.44 6.50 5.94
CA VAL A 33 -8.61 7.70 5.97
C VAL A 33 -9.45 8.93 5.71
N SER A 34 -9.32 9.91 6.59
CA SER A 34 -9.93 11.23 6.45
C SER A 34 -8.80 12.25 6.23
N PRO A 35 -8.68 12.85 5.04
CA PRO A 35 -7.70 13.91 4.83
C PRO A 35 -8.06 15.12 5.69
N ILE A 36 -7.03 15.77 6.24
CA ILE A 36 -7.14 17.07 6.89
C ILE A 36 -6.75 18.14 5.88
N GLU A 37 -5.61 17.95 5.22
CA GLU A 37 -5.03 18.90 4.26
C GLU A 37 -4.27 18.17 3.16
N ILE A 38 -4.38 18.61 1.90
CA ILE A 38 -3.53 18.12 0.80
C ILE A 38 -3.07 19.31 -0.04
N LYS A 39 -1.75 19.42 -0.28
CA LYS A 39 -1.15 20.55 -1.01
C LYS A 39 -1.59 21.92 -0.45
N ASN A 40 -1.56 22.04 0.87
CA ASN A 40 -1.92 23.25 1.62
C ASN A 40 -3.40 23.67 1.48
N LYS A 41 -4.30 22.73 1.16
CA LYS A 41 -5.74 22.97 1.06
C LYS A 41 -6.49 22.00 1.97
N ALA A 42 -7.29 22.56 2.88
CA ALA A 42 -8.18 21.77 3.71
C ALA A 42 -9.17 20.98 2.86
N ILE A 43 -9.39 19.71 3.20
CA ILE A 43 -10.35 18.83 2.53
C ILE A 43 -11.34 18.34 3.58
N ALA A 44 -12.49 19.01 3.67
CA ALA A 44 -13.59 18.60 4.54
C ALA A 44 -14.54 17.66 3.80
N GLY A 45 -15.12 16.68 4.50
CA GLY A 45 -16.19 15.81 3.99
C GLY A 45 -15.77 14.74 2.99
N LEU A 46 -14.46 14.44 2.91
CA LEU A 46 -13.95 13.31 2.14
C LEU A 46 -13.51 12.20 3.10
N THR A 47 -13.80 10.95 2.76
CA THR A 47 -13.16 9.79 3.38
C THR A 47 -12.76 8.84 2.27
N TYR A 48 -11.55 8.27 2.32
CA TYR A 48 -11.22 7.17 1.42
C TYR A 48 -10.91 5.90 2.20
N HIS A 49 -11.22 4.78 1.57
CA HIS A 49 -10.97 3.46 2.06
C HIS A 49 -9.89 2.80 1.22
N LEU A 50 -8.77 2.49 1.85
CA LEU A 50 -7.73 1.67 1.26
C LEU A 50 -7.91 0.25 1.79
N ARG A 51 -8.28 -0.67 0.90
CA ARG A 51 -8.39 -2.09 1.23
C ARG A 51 -7.42 -2.84 0.35
N GLY A 52 -6.71 -3.79 0.91
CA GLY A 52 -5.80 -4.59 0.13
C GLY A 52 -5.39 -5.85 0.84
N TYR A 53 -4.67 -6.66 0.10
CA TYR A 53 -4.09 -7.86 0.63
C TYR A 53 -2.73 -8.11 -0.02
N VAL A 54 -1.89 -8.83 0.71
CA VAL A 54 -0.60 -9.32 0.27
C VAL A 54 -0.66 -10.83 0.33
N VAL A 55 -0.32 -11.50 -0.77
CA VAL A 55 -0.20 -12.96 -0.81
C VAL A 55 1.28 -13.31 -0.92
N ASN A 56 1.75 -14.14 0.00
CA ASN A 56 3.02 -14.84 -0.13
C ASN A 56 2.74 -16.31 -0.41
N LYS A 57 3.29 -16.85 -1.49
CA LYS A 57 3.10 -18.25 -1.90
C LYS A 57 4.31 -18.74 -2.67
N ARG A 58 4.40 -20.06 -2.88
CA ARG A 58 5.41 -20.62 -3.77
C ARG A 58 5.25 -20.07 -5.19
N SER A 59 6.37 -19.69 -5.80
CA SER A 59 6.39 -19.18 -7.17
C SER A 59 6.12 -20.30 -8.17
N PRO A 60 5.31 -20.09 -9.22
CA PRO A 60 5.03 -21.10 -10.23
C PRO A 60 6.26 -21.46 -11.08
N VAL A 61 7.32 -20.64 -11.05
CA VAL A 61 8.60 -20.91 -11.72
C VAL A 61 9.64 -21.57 -10.80
N SER A 62 9.24 -22.00 -9.61
CA SER A 62 10.12 -22.77 -8.71
C SER A 62 10.48 -24.12 -9.34
N ALA A 63 11.70 -24.59 -9.11
CA ALA A 63 12.19 -25.88 -9.58
C ALA A 63 12.84 -26.67 -8.44
N PRO A 64 13.04 -28.00 -8.55
CA PRO A 64 13.75 -28.76 -7.53
C PRO A 64 15.15 -28.17 -7.26
N GLY A 65 15.45 -27.88 -5.99
CA GLY A 65 16.69 -27.20 -5.59
C GLY A 65 16.71 -25.69 -5.84
N HIS A 66 15.62 -25.11 -6.37
CA HIS A 66 15.46 -23.69 -6.63
C HIS A 66 14.05 -23.23 -6.20
N ASP A 67 13.84 -23.18 -4.89
CA ASP A 67 12.57 -22.73 -4.32
C ASP A 67 12.49 -21.21 -4.32
N LEU A 68 11.45 -20.70 -5.00
CA LEU A 68 11.19 -19.27 -5.11
C LEU A 68 9.85 -18.95 -4.44
N SER A 69 9.79 -17.81 -3.77
CA SER A 69 8.54 -17.25 -3.24
C SER A 69 8.06 -16.12 -4.12
N LEU A 70 6.74 -16.05 -4.33
CA LEU A 70 6.06 -14.97 -5.06
C LEU A 70 5.26 -14.12 -4.07
N LEU A 71 5.61 -12.84 -3.99
CA LEU A 71 4.90 -11.85 -3.19
C LEU A 71 4.03 -10.97 -4.09
N GLN A 72 2.71 -11.00 -3.90
CA GLN A 72 1.75 -10.24 -4.70
C GLN A 72 1.00 -9.23 -3.84
N PHE A 73 1.03 -7.95 -4.24
CA PHE A 73 0.27 -6.89 -3.59
C PHE A 73 -0.95 -6.53 -4.43
N CYS A 74 -2.12 -6.48 -3.79
CA CYS A 74 -3.32 -5.94 -4.40
C CYS A 74 -3.90 -4.85 -3.48
N SER A 75 -4.32 -3.74 -4.07
CA SER A 75 -4.99 -2.67 -3.33
C SER A 75 -6.12 -2.07 -4.13
N ARG A 76 -7.16 -1.64 -3.42
CA ARG A 76 -8.32 -0.95 -3.93
C ARG A 76 -8.55 0.31 -3.09
N ILE A 77 -8.68 1.43 -3.78
CA ILE A 77 -9.03 2.73 -3.19
C ILE A 77 -10.49 3.00 -3.56
N SER A 78 -11.34 3.24 -2.56
CA SER A 78 -12.68 3.80 -2.78
C SER A 78 -12.79 5.13 -2.05
N ILE A 79 -13.55 6.07 -2.61
CA ILE A 79 -13.68 7.43 -2.09
C ILE A 79 -15.15 7.66 -1.79
N ASP A 80 -15.44 7.97 -0.53
CA ASP A 80 -16.73 8.38 -0.04
C ASP A 80 -16.71 9.89 0.22
N LYS A 81 -17.87 10.50 0.05
CA LYS A 81 -18.05 11.93 0.15
C LYS A 81 -19.33 12.22 0.92
N GLU A 82 -19.26 13.16 1.84
CA GLU A 82 -20.41 13.61 2.61
C GLU A 82 -21.48 14.23 1.70
N SER A 83 -22.74 13.99 2.05
CA SER A 83 -23.90 14.52 1.34
C SER A 83 -23.86 16.04 1.28
N GLY A 84 -24.14 16.63 0.11
CA GLY A 84 -24.17 18.07 -0.09
C GLY A 84 -22.81 18.74 -0.33
N VAL A 85 -21.69 18.04 -0.12
CA VAL A 85 -20.38 18.54 -0.54
C VAL A 85 -20.31 18.51 -2.06
N SER A 86 -19.56 19.41 -2.70
CA SER A 86 -19.20 19.33 -4.13
C SER A 86 -17.72 19.68 -4.27
N TYR A 87 -17.03 19.02 -5.20
CA TYR A 87 -15.63 19.32 -5.48
C TYR A 87 -15.48 19.61 -6.96
N ASP A 88 -14.65 20.58 -7.27
CA ASP A 88 -14.23 20.85 -8.64
C ASP A 88 -13.58 19.60 -9.25
N PRO A 89 -13.89 19.24 -10.51
CA PRO A 89 -13.31 18.07 -11.17
C PRO A 89 -11.77 18.06 -11.19
N ASN A 90 -11.11 19.23 -11.23
CA ASN A 90 -9.65 19.28 -11.19
C ASN A 90 -9.12 18.93 -9.80
N HIS A 91 -9.81 19.34 -8.73
CA HIS A 91 -9.47 18.92 -7.36
C HIS A 91 -9.64 17.42 -7.18
N VAL A 92 -10.74 16.83 -7.67
CA VAL A 92 -10.96 15.36 -7.61
C VAL A 92 -9.85 14.62 -8.34
N ARG A 93 -9.45 15.11 -9.52
CA ARG A 93 -8.35 14.53 -10.31
C ARG A 93 -7.01 14.62 -9.56
N ALA A 94 -6.72 15.78 -8.97
CA ALA A 94 -5.47 15.99 -8.22
C ALA A 94 -5.40 15.09 -6.99
N LEU A 95 -6.49 14.98 -6.23
CA LEU A 95 -6.64 14.07 -5.11
C LEU A 95 -6.43 12.62 -5.54
N THR A 96 -7.12 12.17 -6.59
CA THR A 96 -7.02 10.79 -7.10
C THR A 96 -5.58 10.45 -7.48
N ARG A 97 -4.88 11.35 -8.18
CA ARG A 97 -3.47 11.18 -8.53
C ARG A 97 -2.56 11.09 -7.30
N PHE A 98 -2.82 11.93 -6.30
CA PHE A 98 -2.08 11.88 -5.04
C PHE A 98 -2.28 10.54 -4.33
N LEU A 99 -3.52 10.07 -4.18
CA LEU A 99 -3.84 8.80 -3.52
C LEU A 99 -3.22 7.60 -4.23
N ILE A 100 -3.30 7.55 -5.56
CA ILE A 100 -2.67 6.50 -6.37
C ILE A 100 -1.14 6.55 -6.20
N GLY A 101 -0.54 7.72 -6.35
CA GLY A 101 0.91 7.90 -6.23
C GLY A 101 1.43 7.48 -4.86
N ASN A 102 0.76 7.89 -3.79
CA ASN A 102 1.10 7.50 -2.42
C ASN A 102 0.97 5.99 -2.20
N THR A 103 -0.12 5.38 -2.70
CA THR A 103 -0.35 3.93 -2.55
C THR A 103 0.71 3.12 -3.29
N VAL A 104 1.01 3.46 -4.54
CA VAL A 104 2.06 2.79 -5.33
C VAL A 104 3.44 3.01 -4.69
N GLY A 105 3.72 4.22 -4.21
CA GLY A 105 4.97 4.54 -3.51
C GLY A 105 5.16 3.69 -2.24
N ASN A 106 4.11 3.54 -1.44
CA ASN A 106 4.15 2.70 -0.23
C ASN A 106 4.34 1.22 -0.57
N ILE A 107 3.62 0.68 -1.57
CA ILE A 107 3.79 -0.71 -2.02
C ILE A 107 5.23 -0.96 -2.45
N ARG A 108 5.80 -0.06 -3.25
CA ARG A 108 7.19 -0.16 -3.68
C ARG A 108 8.17 -0.10 -2.50
N CYS A 109 7.94 0.80 -1.55
CA CYS A 109 8.76 0.89 -0.34
C CYS A 109 8.70 -0.41 0.48
N TYR A 110 7.53 -1.05 0.58
CA TYR A 110 7.41 -2.35 1.24
C TYR A 110 8.18 -3.43 0.49
N GLN A 111 8.08 -3.49 -0.85
CA GLN A 111 8.85 -4.44 -1.66
C GLN A 111 10.35 -4.27 -1.45
N GLU A 112 10.88 -3.06 -1.62
CA GLU A 112 12.31 -2.76 -1.46
C GLU A 112 12.80 -3.12 -0.05
N ARG A 113 12.02 -2.83 1.00
CA ARG A 113 12.39 -3.16 2.39
C ARG A 113 12.39 -4.66 2.66
N ILE A 114 11.43 -5.40 2.09
CA ILE A 114 11.35 -6.86 2.24
C ILE A 114 12.55 -7.49 1.52
N GLU A 115 12.79 -7.10 0.26
CA GLU A 115 13.90 -7.61 -0.55
C GLU A 115 15.25 -7.35 0.13
N ASN A 116 15.51 -6.11 0.57
CA ASN A 116 16.75 -5.78 1.27
C ASN A 116 16.90 -6.60 2.56
N SER A 117 15.84 -6.77 3.35
CA SER A 117 15.91 -7.60 4.56
C SER A 117 16.21 -9.08 4.26
N LEU A 118 15.74 -9.62 3.14
CA LEU A 118 16.03 -10.99 2.72
C LEU A 118 17.49 -11.13 2.24
N VAL A 119 17.99 -10.14 1.51
CA VAL A 119 19.39 -10.07 1.07
C VAL A 119 20.32 -10.00 2.29
N ASP A 120 20.04 -9.08 3.22
CA ASP A 120 20.85 -8.90 4.44
C ASP A 120 20.94 -10.20 5.25
N LYS A 121 19.82 -10.92 5.42
CA LYS A 121 19.81 -12.22 6.09
C LYS A 121 20.66 -13.26 5.37
N THR A 122 20.60 -13.29 4.04
CA THR A 122 21.39 -14.24 3.24
C THR A 122 22.89 -13.93 3.36
N LEU A 123 23.27 -12.66 3.31
CA LEU A 123 24.66 -12.24 3.48
C LEU A 123 25.19 -12.58 4.88
N GLN A 124 24.38 -12.40 5.93
CA GLN A 124 24.75 -12.78 7.29
C GLN A 124 25.01 -14.29 7.42
N LEU A 125 24.22 -15.13 6.74
CA LEU A 125 24.40 -16.58 6.75
C LEU A 125 25.64 -17.05 5.97
N GLN A 126 26.15 -16.25 5.03
CA GLN A 126 27.36 -16.57 4.25
C GLN A 126 28.67 -16.16 4.94
N LEU A 127 28.60 -15.30 5.96
CA LEU A 127 29.75 -14.82 6.74
C LEU A 127 30.04 -15.66 7.99
N VAL A 128 29.26 -16.73 8.21
CA VAL A 128 29.40 -17.74 9.28
C VAL A 128 29.80 -19.06 8.65
#